data_AF-A0A7S1VR04-F1
#
_entry.id   AF-A0A7S1VR04-F1
#
_cell.length_a   1.000
_cell.length_b   1.000
_cell.length_c   1.000
_cell.angle_alpha   90.00
_cell.angle_beta   90.00
_cell.angle_gamma   90.00
#
_symmetry.space_group_name_H-M   'P 1'
#
loop_
_entity.id
_entity.type
_entity.pdbx_description
1 polymer ?
#
loop_
_entity_poly.entity_id
_entity_poly.type
_entity_poly.pdbx_seq_one_letter_code
_entity_poly.pdbx_strand_id
1 'polypeptide(L)'
;QNYFKKVAATFDIKFTHLEARPPPDIRGESKNSITTNRKLYVTHLRHPVTRAISNYMYEHRWKCNDLTNRSFVPTLNNTRGQTLLEYANTINHGSKTLLFHCNQNCYARWLTGLFTEKQWLEHVTNNNATDLYDLAHQSLSEYNLIIVTEWLKNPDYIRAIETLFGGVSGLTDRKDMFCGYEAREANRKIPLEVTAETFYKIQEINSVDSKLYENFATCQSILTFP
;
A
#
# COMPACT_ATOMS: atom_id res chain seq x y z
N GLN A 1 -7.90 -8.77 -4.64
CA GLN A 1 -8.06 -10.23 -4.66
C GLN A 1 -9.45 -10.65 -5.17
N ASN A 2 -10.54 -10.26 -4.50
CA ASN A 2 -11.91 -10.66 -4.89
C ASN A 2 -12.26 -10.31 -6.35
N TYR A 3 -11.88 -9.11 -6.79
CA TYR A 3 -12.05 -8.69 -8.18
C TYR A 3 -11.42 -9.67 -9.18
N PHE A 4 -10.14 -10.02 -9.03
CA PHE A 4 -9.47 -10.97 -9.94
C PHE A 4 -10.02 -12.40 -9.84
N LYS A 5 -10.51 -12.82 -8.66
CA LYS A 5 -11.24 -14.08 -8.53
C LYS A 5 -12.53 -14.07 -9.35
N LYS A 6 -13.26 -12.94 -9.35
CA LYS A 6 -14.46 -12.73 -10.17
C LYS A 6 -14.13 -12.73 -11.66
N VAL A 7 -13.12 -11.96 -12.08
CA VAL A 7 -12.62 -11.94 -13.47
C VAL A 7 -12.30 -13.35 -13.95
N ALA A 8 -11.50 -14.09 -13.19
CA ALA A 8 -11.11 -15.44 -13.59
C ALA A 8 -12.31 -16.40 -13.68
N ALA A 9 -13.26 -16.31 -12.74
CA ALA A 9 -14.49 -17.10 -12.79
C ALA A 9 -15.34 -16.78 -14.04
N THR A 10 -15.42 -15.52 -14.46
CA THR A 10 -16.15 -15.12 -15.68
C THR A 10 -15.61 -15.78 -16.95
N PHE A 11 -14.30 -16.03 -17.00
CA PHE A 11 -13.62 -16.59 -18.17
C PHE A 11 -13.19 -18.07 -18.00
N ASP A 12 -13.70 -18.75 -16.97
CA ASP A 12 -13.35 -20.15 -16.64
C ASP A 12 -11.82 -20.39 -16.48
N ILE A 13 -11.13 -19.39 -15.91
CA ILE A 13 -9.69 -19.45 -15.64
C ILE A 13 -9.46 -19.92 -14.21
N LYS A 14 -8.60 -20.95 -14.04
CA LYS A 14 -8.13 -21.35 -12.72
C LYS A 14 -7.29 -20.24 -12.09
N PHE A 15 -7.79 -19.67 -10.99
CA PHE A 15 -7.12 -18.57 -10.29
C PHE A 15 -6.45 -19.02 -9.00
N THR A 16 -5.15 -18.77 -8.90
CA THR A 16 -4.38 -18.86 -7.65
C THR A 16 -3.80 -17.48 -7.36
N HIS A 17 -4.02 -16.97 -6.15
CA HIS A 17 -3.36 -15.75 -5.68
C HIS A 17 -2.22 -16.14 -4.75
N LEU A 18 -1.09 -15.45 -4.88
CA LEU A 18 0.03 -15.55 -3.95
C LEU A 18 0.23 -14.17 -3.36
N GLU A 19 -0.08 -14.05 -2.08
CA GLU A 19 0.14 -12.82 -1.32
C GLU A 19 1.47 -12.96 -0.58
N ALA A 20 2.57 -12.60 -1.24
CA ALA A 20 3.81 -12.22 -0.57
C ALA A 20 4.92 -12.00 -1.60
N ARG A 21 5.72 -10.96 -1.31
CA ARG A 21 6.96 -10.55 -1.97
C ARG A 21 6.78 -9.93 -3.37
N PRO A 22 7.58 -8.89 -3.69
CA PRO A 22 7.67 -8.36 -5.05
C PRO A 22 8.14 -9.42 -6.06
N PRO A 23 7.99 -9.18 -7.37
CA PRO A 23 8.38 -10.10 -8.43
C PRO A 23 9.80 -10.67 -8.18
N PRO A 24 9.97 -12.00 -8.33
CA PRO A 24 11.19 -12.70 -7.92
C PRO A 24 12.42 -12.39 -8.80
N ASP A 25 12.23 -11.81 -9.99
CA ASP A 25 13.27 -11.65 -11.02
C ASP A 25 14.45 -10.76 -10.56
N ILE A 26 14.27 -9.97 -9.49
CA ILE A 26 15.30 -9.08 -8.93
C ILE A 26 16.15 -9.77 -7.85
N ARG A 27 15.75 -10.96 -7.37
CA ARG A 27 16.52 -11.74 -6.37
C ARG A 27 17.32 -12.89 -6.98
N GLY A 28 17.40 -12.98 -8.30
CA GLY A 28 18.16 -14.03 -8.98
C GLY A 28 17.47 -15.41 -8.99
N GLU A 29 16.15 -15.49 -8.79
CA GLU A 29 15.42 -16.74 -9.07
C GLU A 29 15.42 -16.99 -10.58
N SER A 30 16.00 -18.12 -10.97
CA SER A 30 16.26 -18.48 -12.37
C SER A 30 15.01 -18.41 -13.26
N LYS A 31 15.11 -17.68 -14.38
CA LYS A 31 14.15 -17.63 -15.50
C LYS A 31 13.90 -19.00 -16.18
N ASN A 32 14.61 -20.06 -15.77
CA ASN A 32 14.58 -21.35 -16.46
C ASN A 32 13.35 -22.22 -16.16
N SER A 33 12.36 -21.75 -15.39
CA SER A 33 11.08 -22.43 -15.29
C SER A 33 10.14 -21.94 -16.39
N ILE A 34 10.33 -22.46 -17.61
CA ILE A 34 9.31 -22.47 -18.67
C ILE A 34 8.19 -23.41 -18.19
N THR A 35 7.44 -22.96 -17.20
CA THR A 35 6.17 -23.56 -16.82
C THR A 35 5.09 -22.69 -17.43
N THR A 36 4.14 -23.32 -18.09
CA THR A 36 2.94 -22.80 -18.76
C THR A 36 2.03 -21.88 -17.93
N ASN A 37 2.43 -21.53 -16.71
CA ASN A 37 1.71 -20.63 -15.80
C ASN A 37 2.18 -19.18 -16.01
N ARG A 38 1.50 -18.46 -16.91
CA ARG A 38 1.64 -17.01 -17.02
C ARG A 38 1.22 -16.37 -15.70
N LYS A 39 2.12 -15.60 -15.07
CA LYS A 39 1.85 -14.84 -13.84
C LYS A 39 1.48 -13.41 -14.23
N LEU A 40 0.46 -12.86 -13.57
CA LEU A 40 0.11 -11.45 -13.63
C LEU A 40 0.50 -10.80 -12.31
N TYR A 41 1.45 -9.88 -12.35
CA TYR A 41 1.86 -9.09 -11.18
C TYR A 41 1.01 -7.83 -11.10
N VAL A 42 0.24 -7.72 -10.02
CA VAL A 42 -0.60 -6.56 -9.74
C VAL A 42 -0.26 -6.00 -8.37
N THR A 43 -0.09 -4.69 -8.28
CA THR A 43 0.05 -3.99 -7.00
C THR A 43 -0.89 -2.80 -6.92
N HIS A 44 -1.00 -2.24 -5.72
CA HIS A 44 -1.68 -0.98 -5.47
C HIS A 44 -0.66 0.04 -4.99
N LEU A 45 -0.74 1.25 -5.52
CA LEU A 45 -0.08 2.42 -4.96
C LEU A 45 -1.11 3.32 -4.28
N ARG A 46 -0.60 4.08 -3.32
CA ARG A 46 -1.30 5.09 -2.56
C ARG A 46 -0.27 6.12 -2.14
N HIS A 47 -0.62 7.39 -2.19
CA HIS A 47 0.29 8.47 -1.82
C HIS A 47 0.87 8.19 -0.42
N PRO A 48 2.20 8.21 -0.22
CA PRO A 48 2.83 7.68 0.99
C PRO A 48 2.36 8.38 2.27
N VAL A 49 2.19 9.70 2.21
CA VAL A 49 1.65 10.48 3.33
C VAL A 49 0.21 10.09 3.66
N THR A 50 -0.67 9.95 2.66
CA THR A 50 -2.08 9.58 2.90
C THR A 50 -2.18 8.14 3.40
N ARG A 51 -1.29 7.25 2.94
CA ARG A 51 -1.15 5.88 3.42
C ARG A 51 -0.73 5.85 4.89
N ALA A 52 0.30 6.61 5.27
CA ALA A 52 0.76 6.69 6.66
C ALA A 52 -0.32 7.24 7.60
N ILE A 53 -1.00 8.32 7.22
CA ILE A 53 -2.13 8.91 7.97
C ILE A 53 -3.26 7.89 8.11
N SER A 54 -3.62 7.21 7.02
CA SER A 54 -4.65 6.18 7.05
C SER A 54 -4.26 5.03 7.98
N ASN A 55 -3.05 4.51 7.87
CA ASN A 55 -2.58 3.43 8.73
C ASN A 55 -2.68 3.83 10.21
N TYR A 56 -2.16 5.01 10.56
CA TYR A 56 -2.28 5.56 11.89
C TYR A 56 -3.75 5.60 12.36
N MET A 57 -4.68 6.11 11.55
CA MET A 57 -6.10 6.21 11.90
C MET A 57 -6.79 4.86 12.11
N TYR A 58 -6.40 3.80 11.40
CA TYR A 58 -7.08 2.50 11.42
C TYR A 58 -6.42 1.47 12.35
N GLU A 59 -5.09 1.40 12.38
CA GLU A 59 -4.38 0.35 13.13
C GLU A 59 -3.79 0.84 14.46
N HIS A 60 -3.47 2.13 14.55
CA HIS A 60 -2.67 2.65 15.66
C HIS A 60 -3.47 3.52 16.63
N ARG A 61 -4.26 4.47 16.13
CA ARG A 61 -4.94 5.48 16.95
C ARG A 61 -5.91 4.86 17.94
N TRP A 62 -6.61 3.80 17.51
CA TRP A 62 -7.61 3.08 18.28
C TRP A 62 -7.22 1.60 18.42
N LYS A 63 -7.64 0.94 19.50
CA LYS A 63 -7.60 -0.53 19.58
C LYS A 63 -8.88 -1.08 18.96
N CYS A 64 -8.78 -1.91 17.91
CA CYS A 64 -9.97 -2.47 17.26
C CYS A 64 -10.92 -3.20 18.22
N ASN A 65 -10.37 -3.90 19.23
CA ASN A 65 -11.18 -4.61 20.23
C ASN A 65 -11.99 -3.65 21.11
N ASP A 66 -11.49 -2.44 21.34
CA ASP A 66 -12.23 -1.41 22.09
C ASP A 66 -13.33 -0.84 21.18
N LEU A 67 -13.02 -0.58 19.91
CA LEU A 67 -13.98 -0.04 18.93
C LEU A 67 -15.18 -0.95 18.67
N THR A 68 -14.98 -2.27 18.70
CA THR A 68 -16.07 -3.25 18.50
C THR A 68 -16.93 -3.43 19.75
N ASN A 69 -16.52 -2.87 20.90
CA ASN A 69 -17.36 -2.82 22.09
C ASN A 69 -18.42 -1.72 21.95
N ARG A 70 -19.69 -2.09 22.03
CA ARG A 70 -20.83 -1.17 21.90
C ARG A 70 -20.84 -0.05 22.95
N SER A 71 -20.19 -0.24 24.09
CA SER A 71 -20.08 0.80 25.13
C SER A 71 -18.91 1.76 24.92
N PHE A 72 -18.07 1.55 23.91
CA PHE A 72 -16.93 2.42 23.66
C PHE A 72 -17.37 3.77 23.06
N VAL A 73 -16.97 4.85 23.72
CA VAL A 73 -17.14 6.21 23.23
C VAL A 73 -15.76 6.78 22.91
N PRO A 74 -15.47 7.12 21.64
CA PRO A 74 -14.17 7.67 21.27
C PRO A 74 -13.96 9.05 21.89
N THR A 75 -12.81 9.25 22.52
CA THR A 75 -12.38 10.53 23.08
C THR A 75 -10.89 10.74 22.79
N LEU A 76 -10.36 11.95 22.95
CA LEU A 76 -8.91 12.16 22.79
C LEU A 76 -8.09 11.37 23.81
N ASN A 77 -8.61 11.25 25.05
CA ASN A 77 -7.93 10.60 26.16
C ASN A 77 -7.80 9.07 26.03
N ASN A 78 -8.64 8.43 25.21
CA ASN A 78 -8.58 6.98 24.99
C ASN A 78 -7.96 6.59 23.64
N THR A 79 -7.30 7.54 22.96
CA THR A 79 -6.34 7.20 21.90
C THR A 79 -5.12 6.49 22.50
N ARG A 80 -4.32 5.79 21.68
CA ARG A 80 -3.11 5.08 22.15
C ARG A 80 -1.97 5.98 22.65
N GLY A 81 -2.19 7.29 22.78
CA GLY A 81 -1.25 8.25 23.37
C GLY A 81 -0.07 8.66 22.49
N GLN A 82 0.21 7.92 21.41
CA GLN A 82 1.21 8.29 20.41
C GLN A 82 0.60 9.25 19.38
N THR A 83 1.28 10.36 19.08
CA THR A 83 0.90 11.29 18.01
C THR A 83 1.16 10.69 16.62
N LEU A 84 0.53 11.26 15.59
CA LEU A 84 0.78 10.84 14.20
C LEU A 84 2.27 10.98 13.81
N LEU A 85 2.95 12.04 14.24
CA LEU A 85 4.35 12.26 13.89
C LEU A 85 5.28 11.30 14.63
N GLU A 86 5.04 11.04 15.92
CA GLU A 86 5.76 10.01 16.66
C GLU A 86 5.55 8.65 16.01
N TYR A 87 4.30 8.31 15.66
CA TYR A 87 4.01 7.10 14.92
C TYR A 87 4.76 7.07 13.59
N ALA A 88 4.77 8.14 12.80
CA ALA A 88 5.50 8.16 11.54
C ALA A 88 7.03 8.01 11.72
N ASN A 89 7.57 8.39 12.87
CA ASN A 89 9.00 8.27 13.19
C ASN A 89 9.42 6.89 13.71
N THR A 90 8.49 6.03 14.12
CA THR A 90 8.87 4.69 14.59
C THR A 90 9.30 3.81 13.40
N ILE A 91 10.35 3.02 13.57
CA ILE A 91 10.61 1.93 12.64
C ILE A 91 9.81 0.74 13.15
N ASN A 92 8.65 0.46 12.55
CA ASN A 92 7.83 -0.67 13.00
C ASN A 92 8.64 -1.99 12.93
N HIS A 93 8.86 -2.62 14.09
CA HIS A 93 9.60 -3.88 14.26
C HIS A 93 8.78 -5.13 13.91
N GLY A 94 7.64 -4.97 13.22
CA GLY A 94 6.73 -6.07 12.93
C GLY A 94 7.44 -7.16 12.12
N SER A 95 7.47 -8.38 12.66
CA SER A 95 8.01 -9.60 12.02
C SER A 95 7.32 -10.02 10.72
N LYS A 96 6.39 -9.21 10.21
CA LYS A 96 5.53 -9.53 9.07
C LYS A 96 5.83 -8.60 7.92
N THR A 97 6.18 -9.22 6.79
CA THR A 97 6.57 -8.69 5.48
C THR A 97 5.47 -7.90 4.75
N LEU A 98 4.52 -7.31 5.48
CA LEU A 98 3.30 -6.73 4.91
C LEU A 98 3.41 -5.22 4.81
N LEU A 99 3.26 -4.71 3.58
CA LEU A 99 3.15 -3.30 3.23
C LEU A 99 2.16 -2.52 4.15
N PHE A 100 1.13 -3.22 4.64
CA PHE A 100 0.07 -2.67 5.48
C PHE A 100 0.50 -2.30 6.91
N HIS A 101 1.57 -2.86 7.47
CA HIS A 101 2.00 -2.54 8.84
C HIS A 101 3.20 -1.59 8.89
N CYS A 102 3.57 -1.04 7.75
CA CYS A 102 4.69 -0.13 7.64
C CYS A 102 4.21 1.32 7.59
N ASN A 103 5.03 2.23 8.08
CA ASN A 103 4.78 3.67 8.22
C ASN A 103 5.88 4.56 7.60
N GLN A 104 7.04 4.00 7.25
CA GLN A 104 8.17 4.69 6.62
C GLN A 104 8.69 3.95 5.38
N ASN A 105 8.75 4.63 4.23
CA ASN A 105 9.31 4.14 2.97
C ASN A 105 8.92 2.69 2.67
N CYS A 106 7.63 2.40 2.78
CA CYS A 106 7.09 1.06 2.84
C CYS A 106 7.07 0.36 1.50
N TYR A 107 6.82 1.10 0.41
CA TYR A 107 6.98 0.51 -0.92
C TYR A 107 8.43 0.16 -1.16
N ALA A 108 9.35 1.10 -0.92
CA ALA A 108 10.78 0.86 -1.10
C ALA A 108 11.28 -0.34 -0.30
N ARG A 109 10.97 -0.40 1.01
CA ARG A 109 11.33 -1.53 1.89
C ARG A 109 10.73 -2.85 1.43
N TRP A 110 9.46 -2.84 1.04
CA TRP A 110 8.78 -4.04 0.57
C TRP A 110 9.35 -4.55 -0.77
N LEU A 111 9.61 -3.63 -1.71
CA LEU A 111 10.13 -3.90 -3.06
C LEU A 111 11.58 -4.39 -3.05
N THR A 112 12.40 -3.92 -2.10
CA THR A 112 13.80 -4.38 -1.94
C THR A 112 13.97 -5.54 -0.97
N GLY A 113 12.91 -5.90 -0.24
CA GLY A 113 12.98 -6.96 0.78
C GLY A 113 13.69 -6.56 2.07
N LEU A 114 13.88 -5.26 2.31
CA LEU A 114 14.41 -4.69 3.56
C LEU A 114 13.29 -4.60 4.61
N PHE A 115 12.80 -5.76 5.04
CA PHE A 115 11.64 -5.87 5.92
C PHE A 115 11.98 -5.50 7.36
N THR A 116 13.15 -5.92 7.86
CA THR A 116 13.54 -5.68 9.25
C THR A 116 14.18 -4.32 9.43
N GLU A 117 14.06 -3.75 10.63
CA GLU A 117 14.79 -2.55 11.02
C GLU A 117 16.30 -2.73 10.85
N LYS A 118 16.85 -3.88 11.26
CA LYS A 118 18.28 -4.16 11.10
C LYS A 118 18.72 -4.04 9.64
N GLN A 119 18.00 -4.69 8.72
CA GLN A 119 18.29 -4.59 7.27
C GLN A 119 18.14 -3.16 6.76
N TRP A 120 17.12 -2.44 7.23
CA TRP A 120 16.89 -1.04 6.87
C TRP A 120 18.04 -0.14 7.34
N LEU A 121 18.40 -0.21 8.62
CA LEU A 121 19.48 0.58 9.21
C LEU A 121 20.82 0.22 8.58
N GLU A 122 21.14 -1.06 8.42
CA GLU A 122 22.35 -1.51 7.72
C GLU A 122 22.40 -0.95 6.29
N HIS A 123 21.27 -0.92 5.57
CA HIS A 123 21.24 -0.37 4.23
C HIS A 123 21.46 1.14 4.22
N VAL A 124 20.73 1.90 5.05
CA VAL A 124 20.82 3.38 5.09
C VAL A 124 22.16 3.86 5.65
N THR A 125 22.79 3.11 6.58
CA THR A 125 24.12 3.44 7.09
C THR A 125 25.22 3.19 6.06
N ASN A 126 25.08 2.14 5.24
CA ASN A 126 26.16 1.70 4.34
C ASN A 126 25.97 2.09 2.87
N ASN A 127 24.76 2.50 2.45
CA ASN A 127 24.43 2.82 1.07
C ASN A 127 23.77 4.20 0.96
N ASN A 128 23.77 4.76 -0.24
CA ASN A 128 23.12 6.04 -0.48
C ASN A 128 21.61 5.82 -0.68
N ALA A 129 20.78 6.80 -0.31
CA ALA A 129 19.33 6.71 -0.50
C ALA A 129 18.92 6.52 -1.98
N THR A 130 19.79 6.92 -2.91
CA THR A 130 19.65 6.68 -4.36
C THR A 130 19.56 5.19 -4.69
N ASP A 131 20.36 4.35 -4.05
CA ASP A 131 20.44 2.91 -4.35
C ASP A 131 19.12 2.21 -4.02
N LEU A 132 18.49 2.61 -2.91
CA LEU A 132 17.19 2.10 -2.49
C LEU A 132 16.07 2.48 -3.47
N TYR A 133 16.06 3.74 -3.90
CA TYR A 133 15.07 4.23 -4.86
C TYR A 133 15.19 3.45 -6.18
N ASP A 134 16.41 3.29 -6.70
CA ASP A 134 16.64 2.65 -7.99
C ASP A 134 16.23 1.17 -7.98
N LEU A 135 16.59 0.43 -6.92
CA LEU A 135 16.17 -0.96 -6.74
C LEU A 135 14.64 -1.09 -6.61
N ALA A 136 14.02 -0.23 -5.82
CA ALA A 136 12.57 -0.23 -5.67
C ALA A 136 11.86 0.14 -6.97
N HIS A 137 12.36 1.13 -7.71
CA HIS A 137 11.84 1.55 -8.99
C HIS A 137 11.93 0.40 -10.00
N GLN A 138 13.09 -0.25 -10.12
CA GLN A 138 13.26 -1.43 -10.96
C GLN A 138 12.24 -2.52 -10.60
N SER A 139 12.08 -2.84 -9.32
CA SER A 139 11.07 -3.80 -8.84
C SER A 139 9.64 -3.43 -9.16
N LEU A 140 9.31 -2.15 -9.08
CA LEU A 140 7.97 -1.66 -9.36
C LEU A 140 7.65 -1.69 -10.87
N SER A 141 8.65 -1.44 -11.72
CA SER A 141 8.53 -1.53 -13.19
C SER A 141 8.19 -2.93 -13.71
N GLU A 142 8.47 -3.98 -12.94
CA GLU A 142 8.14 -5.36 -13.32
C GLU A 142 6.65 -5.71 -13.12
N TYR A 143 5.87 -4.83 -12.50
CA TYR A 143 4.43 -5.06 -12.34
C TYR A 143 3.67 -4.83 -13.64
N ASN A 144 2.83 -5.79 -14.02
CA ASN A 144 1.99 -5.68 -15.21
C ASN A 144 0.86 -4.66 -15.04
N LEU A 145 0.41 -4.44 -13.81
CA LEU A 145 -0.62 -3.47 -13.48
C LEU A 145 -0.35 -2.83 -12.11
N ILE A 146 -0.36 -1.51 -12.08
CA ILE A 146 -0.27 -0.71 -10.86
C ILE A 146 -1.58 0.06 -10.71
N ILE A 147 -2.31 -0.21 -9.63
CA ILE A 147 -3.59 0.43 -9.34
C ILE A 147 -3.36 1.59 -8.36
N VAL A 148 -3.62 2.82 -8.77
CA VAL A 148 -3.55 3.99 -7.89
C VAL A 148 -4.84 4.10 -7.09
N THR A 149 -4.76 3.92 -5.78
CA THR A 149 -5.92 3.78 -4.89
C THR A 149 -6.77 5.05 -4.88
N GLU A 150 -6.16 6.23 -4.97
CA GLU A 150 -6.82 7.52 -5.04
C GLU A 150 -7.69 7.67 -6.29
N TRP A 151 -7.28 7.05 -7.40
CA TRP A 151 -7.98 7.12 -8.68
C TRP A 151 -9.17 6.18 -8.77
N LEU A 152 -9.33 5.24 -7.82
CA LEU A 152 -10.54 4.41 -7.69
C LEU A 152 -11.78 5.21 -7.25
N LYS A 153 -11.70 6.55 -7.14
CA LYS A 153 -12.84 7.45 -7.05
C LYS A 153 -13.31 7.96 -8.42
N ASN A 154 -12.45 7.85 -9.44
CA ASN A 154 -12.77 8.26 -10.81
C ASN A 154 -13.44 7.09 -11.54
N PRO A 155 -14.72 7.21 -11.93
CA PRO A 155 -15.43 6.14 -12.63
C PRO A 155 -14.78 5.75 -13.96
N ASP A 156 -14.12 6.68 -14.67
CA ASP A 156 -13.49 6.38 -15.95
C ASP A 156 -12.19 5.58 -15.77
N TYR A 157 -11.43 5.85 -14.70
CA TYR A 157 -10.28 5.02 -14.34
C TYR A 157 -10.70 3.60 -13.97
N ILE A 158 -11.77 3.46 -13.18
CA ILE A 158 -12.35 2.15 -12.84
C ILE A 158 -12.75 1.43 -14.12
N ARG A 159 -13.52 2.09 -14.99
CA ARG A 159 -14.00 1.53 -16.25
C ARG A 159 -12.86 1.10 -17.16
N ALA A 160 -11.77 1.87 -17.23
CA ALA A 160 -10.60 1.53 -18.03
C ALA A 160 -9.94 0.23 -17.54
N ILE A 161 -9.77 0.08 -16.22
CA ILE A 161 -9.26 -1.18 -15.64
C ILE A 161 -10.25 -2.32 -15.87
N GLU A 162 -11.55 -2.11 -15.68
CA GLU A 162 -12.57 -3.14 -15.90
C GLU A 162 -12.62 -3.58 -17.37
N THR A 163 -12.43 -2.65 -18.30
CA THR A 163 -12.33 -2.90 -19.74
C THR A 163 -11.12 -3.76 -20.08
N LEU A 164 -9.96 -3.51 -19.45
CA LEU A 164 -8.76 -4.34 -19.61
C LEU A 164 -9.03 -5.82 -19.28
N PHE A 165 -9.98 -6.09 -18.38
CA PHE A 165 -10.39 -7.44 -17.98
C PHE A 165 -11.76 -7.83 -18.57
N GLY A 166 -12.08 -7.36 -19.78
CA GLY A 166 -13.27 -7.77 -20.53
C GLY A 166 -14.59 -7.21 -20.01
N GLY A 167 -14.55 -6.07 -19.33
CA GLY A 167 -15.74 -5.37 -18.82
C GLY A 167 -16.35 -5.97 -17.56
N VAL A 168 -15.61 -6.84 -16.85
CA VAL A 168 -16.08 -7.41 -15.58
C VAL A 168 -16.12 -6.32 -14.52
N SER A 169 -17.31 -6.03 -13.98
CA SER A 169 -17.49 -5.01 -12.95
C SER A 169 -17.06 -5.49 -11.56
N GLY A 170 -16.88 -4.55 -10.64
CA GLY A 170 -16.69 -4.81 -9.21
C GLY A 170 -15.26 -4.60 -8.71
N LEU A 171 -14.47 -3.78 -9.43
CA LEU A 171 -13.11 -3.42 -8.98
C LEU A 171 -13.13 -2.75 -7.59
N THR A 172 -14.21 -2.03 -7.28
CA THR A 172 -14.40 -1.31 -6.02
C THR A 172 -15.25 -2.08 -5.00
N ASP A 173 -15.64 -3.33 -5.29
CA ASP A 173 -16.37 -4.20 -4.35
C ASP A 173 -15.42 -4.62 -3.23
N ARG A 174 -15.34 -3.79 -2.18
CA ARG A 174 -14.47 -4.01 -1.03
C ARG A 174 -15.23 -4.70 0.09
N LYS A 175 -14.62 -5.74 0.66
CA LYS A 175 -15.01 -6.22 1.98
C LYS A 175 -14.46 -5.25 3.01
N ASP A 176 -15.28 -4.87 3.99
CA ASP A 176 -14.80 -4.09 5.12
C ASP A 176 -13.70 -4.83 5.87
N MET A 177 -12.66 -4.08 6.25
CA MET A 177 -11.64 -4.57 7.17
C MET A 177 -12.24 -4.78 8.56
N PHE A 178 -11.66 -5.67 9.36
CA PHE A 178 -12.04 -5.82 10.76
C PHE A 178 -11.95 -4.46 11.48
N CYS A 179 -13.00 -4.09 12.21
CA CYS A 179 -13.17 -2.80 12.88
C CYS A 179 -13.19 -1.57 11.94
N GLY A 180 -13.22 -1.76 10.62
CA GLY A 180 -13.08 -0.67 9.65
C GLY A 180 -14.22 0.34 9.67
N TYR A 181 -15.45 -0.12 9.90
CA TYR A 181 -16.62 0.76 10.03
C TYR A 181 -16.54 1.56 11.33
N GLU A 182 -16.28 0.89 12.45
CA GLU A 182 -16.20 1.49 13.77
C GLU A 182 -15.04 2.50 13.85
N ALA A 183 -13.90 2.19 13.23
CA ALA A 183 -12.77 3.10 13.13
C ALA A 183 -13.11 4.35 12.30
N ARG A 184 -13.86 4.22 11.19
CA ARG A 184 -14.34 5.40 10.42
C ARG A 184 -15.25 6.27 11.26
N GLU A 185 -16.20 5.68 11.97
CA GLU A 185 -17.12 6.41 12.84
C GLU A 185 -16.39 7.09 14.01
N ALA A 186 -15.41 6.43 14.62
CA ALA A 186 -14.58 7.02 15.67
C ALA A 186 -13.77 8.21 15.15
N ASN A 187 -13.13 8.07 13.98
CA ASN A 187 -12.38 9.15 13.34
C ASN A 187 -13.29 10.28 12.84
N ARG A 188 -14.59 10.03 12.57
CA ARG A 188 -15.57 11.08 12.25
C ARG A 188 -15.96 11.88 13.50
N LYS A 189 -16.13 11.21 14.64
CA LYS A 189 -16.47 11.85 15.92
C LYS A 189 -15.30 12.63 16.52
N ILE A 190 -14.11 12.08 16.43
CA ILE A 190 -12.85 12.70 16.89
C ILE A 190 -11.90 12.76 15.69
N PRO A 191 -12.01 13.79 14.82
CA PRO A 191 -11.12 13.95 13.67
C PRO A 191 -9.65 13.98 14.06
N LEU A 192 -8.78 13.54 13.16
CA LEU A 192 -7.34 13.73 13.30
C LEU A 192 -6.99 15.06 12.67
N GLU A 193 -6.43 15.97 13.47
CA GLU A 193 -5.88 17.22 12.96
C GLU A 193 -4.47 16.95 12.43
N VAL A 194 -4.26 17.24 11.14
CA VAL A 194 -2.95 17.12 10.48
C VAL A 194 -2.52 18.51 10.07
N THR A 195 -1.55 19.07 10.79
CA THR A 195 -0.97 20.37 10.44
C THR A 195 -0.11 20.26 9.18
N ALA A 196 0.13 21.39 8.50
CA ALA A 196 1.04 21.43 7.36
C ALA A 196 2.45 20.96 7.74
N GLU A 197 2.95 21.36 8.90
CA GLU A 197 4.25 20.93 9.42
C GLU A 197 4.31 19.41 9.61
N THR A 198 3.29 18.80 10.23
CA THR A 198 3.21 17.34 10.38
C THR A 198 3.17 16.65 9.01
N PHE A 199 2.39 17.19 8.06
CA PHE A 199 2.31 16.65 6.71
C PHE A 199 3.68 16.63 6.01
N TYR A 200 4.40 17.76 6.02
CA TYR A 200 5.71 17.88 5.37
C TYR A 200 6.75 16.97 6.03
N LYS A 201 6.77 16.87 7.37
CA LYS A 201 7.67 15.94 8.07
C LYS A 201 7.40 14.49 7.69
N ILE A 202 6.13 14.08 7.58
CA ILE A 202 5.77 12.71 7.14
C ILE A 202 6.19 12.48 5.69
N GLN A 203 6.06 13.50 4.84
CA GLN A 203 6.52 13.44 3.45
C GLN A 203 8.04 13.27 3.37
N GLU A 204 8.81 14.02 4.17
CA GLU A 204 10.26 13.91 4.25
C GLU A 204 10.71 12.51 4.70
N ILE A 205 10.09 11.99 5.77
CA ILE A 205 10.31 10.62 6.27
C ILE A 205 10.03 9.59 5.18
N ASN A 206 9.03 9.83 4.34
CA ASN A 206 8.61 8.94 3.24
C ASN A 206 9.11 9.42 1.86
N SER A 207 10.20 10.17 1.80
CA SER A 207 10.67 10.83 0.56
C SER A 207 10.96 9.86 -0.59
N VAL A 208 11.54 8.69 -0.30
CA VAL A 208 11.81 7.65 -1.31
C VAL A 208 10.52 7.13 -1.91
N ASP A 209 9.56 6.77 -1.05
CA ASP A 209 8.23 6.34 -1.48
C ASP A 209 7.49 7.45 -2.23
N SER A 210 7.66 8.71 -1.85
CA SER A 210 7.03 9.86 -2.51
C SER A 210 7.55 10.01 -3.94
N LYS A 211 8.88 9.93 -4.11
CA LYS A 211 9.50 9.94 -5.44
C LYS A 211 9.05 8.76 -6.30
N LEU A 212 8.95 7.55 -5.73
CA LEU A 212 8.39 6.38 -6.42
C LEU A 212 6.94 6.62 -6.84
N TYR A 213 6.10 7.11 -5.92
CA TYR A 213 4.70 7.37 -6.21
C TYR A 213 4.55 8.41 -7.33
N GLU A 214 5.29 9.51 -7.29
CA GLU A 214 5.27 10.54 -8.34
C GLU A 214 5.58 9.95 -9.72
N ASN A 215 6.59 9.09 -9.82
CA ASN A 215 7.00 8.52 -11.11
C ASN A 215 6.03 7.49 -11.69
N PHE A 216 5.30 6.74 -10.86
CA PHE A 216 4.36 5.70 -11.32
C PHE A 216 2.89 6.11 -11.32
N ALA A 217 2.52 7.09 -10.49
CA ALA A 217 1.13 7.49 -10.30
C ALA A 217 0.81 8.83 -10.98
N THR A 218 1.80 9.63 -11.40
CA THR A 218 1.51 10.78 -12.28
C THR A 218 1.55 10.30 -13.72
N CYS A 219 0.43 10.37 -14.44
CA CYS A 219 0.47 10.19 -15.88
C CYS A 219 1.37 11.30 -16.45
N GLN A 220 2.50 10.95 -17.07
CA GLN A 220 2.94 11.75 -18.22
C GLN A 220 1.77 11.73 -19.20
N SER A 221 1.34 12.91 -19.62
CA SER A 221 0.02 13.24 -20.16
C SER A 221 -0.41 12.55 -21.46
N ILE A 222 0.17 11.41 -21.85
CA ILE A 222 -0.16 10.71 -23.10
C ILE A 222 -0.02 9.19 -22.92
N LEU A 223 -1.10 8.52 -22.54
CA LEU A 223 -1.31 7.12 -22.90
C LEU A 223 -2.40 7.09 -23.97
N THR A 224 -2.00 7.28 -25.23
CA THR A 224 -2.82 6.83 -26.37
C THR A 224 -2.65 5.33 -26.47
N PHE A 225 -3.71 4.59 -26.13
CA PHE A 225 -3.82 3.19 -26.53
C PHE A 225 -4.04 3.12 -28.04
N PRO A 226 -3.46 2.14 -28.74
CA PRO A 226 -3.77 1.89 -30.15
C PRO A 226 -5.24 1.55 -30.37
#